data_AF-A0A832SNK9-F1
#
_entry.id   AF-A0A832SNK9-F1
#
_cell.length_a   1.000
_cell.length_b   1.000
_cell.length_c   1.000
_cell.angle_alpha   90.00
_cell.angle_beta   90.00
_cell.angle_gamma   90.00
#
_symmetry.space_group_name_H-M   'P 1'
#
loop_
_entity.id
_entity.type
_entity.pdbx_description
1 polymer ?
#
loop_
_entity_poly.entity_id
_entity_poly.type
_entity_poly.pdbx_seq_one_letter_code
_entity_poly.pdbx_strand_id
1 'polypeptide(L)'
;DVKKLVENKDIIRNKLKINSAINNAKQFIKIQKEFGSFDEYLWGFVNHKPIKNKFKKHSDLPPYTIISEKLSQDLKKHGFTFVGPIICYALMQAVGMVDDHTSDCFKYSK
;
A
#
# COMPACT_ATOMS: atom_id res chain seq x y z
N ASP A 1 9.47 23.72 -4.68
CA ASP A 1 9.39 22.41 -5.37
C ASP A 1 7.99 22.05 -5.85
N VAL A 2 6.98 22.04 -4.97
CA VAL A 2 5.58 21.69 -5.37
C VAL A 2 5.05 22.55 -6.52
N LYS A 3 5.30 23.86 -6.54
CA LYS A 3 4.87 24.75 -7.64
C LYS A 3 5.42 24.29 -9.01
N LYS A 4 6.71 23.92 -9.06
CA LYS A 4 7.36 23.39 -10.27
C LYS A 4 6.78 22.02 -10.66
N LEU A 5 6.53 21.15 -9.69
CA LEU A 5 5.95 19.81 -9.95
C LEU A 5 4.53 19.87 -10.51
N VAL A 6 3.73 20.87 -10.13
CA VAL A 6 2.37 21.06 -10.70
C VAL A 6 2.41 21.41 -12.19
N GLU A 7 3.52 21.95 -12.70
CA GLU A 7 3.70 22.28 -14.12
C GLU A 7 4.25 21.10 -14.93
N ASN A 8 4.78 20.06 -14.27
CA ASN A 8 5.31 18.87 -14.93
C ASN A 8 4.18 18.02 -15.54
N LYS A 9 4.20 17.83 -16.86
CA LYS A 9 3.18 17.09 -17.62
C LYS A 9 3.33 15.57 -17.52
N ASP A 10 4.49 15.07 -17.11
CA ASP A 10 4.78 13.64 -17.00
C ASP A 10 4.20 13.00 -15.73
N ILE A 11 3.62 13.81 -14.83
CA ILE A 11 3.04 13.34 -13.57
C ILE A 11 1.57 13.77 -13.41
N ILE A 12 0.88 13.14 -12.46
CA ILE A 12 -0.46 13.58 -12.05
C ILE A 12 -0.35 14.93 -11.33
N ARG A 13 -0.76 16.02 -12.00
CA ARG A 13 -0.70 17.42 -11.54
C ARG A 13 -1.74 17.77 -10.45
N ASN A 14 -1.93 16.89 -9.48
CA ASN A 14 -2.80 17.13 -8.33
C ASN A 14 -1.94 17.57 -7.13
N LYS A 15 -2.13 18.82 -6.69
CA LYS A 15 -1.35 19.42 -5.60
C LYS A 15 -1.42 18.62 -4.30
N LEU A 16 -2.57 18.03 -3.97
CA LEU A 16 -2.73 17.22 -2.75
C LEU A 16 -1.95 15.91 -2.84
N LYS A 17 -1.97 15.22 -3.98
CA LYS A 17 -1.18 13.99 -4.21
C LYS A 17 0.33 14.27 -4.18
N ILE A 18 0.78 15.38 -4.77
CA ILE A 18 2.20 15.78 -4.74
C ILE A 18 2.64 16.05 -3.29
N ASN A 19 1.86 16.84 -2.54
CA ASN A 19 2.16 17.09 -1.12
C ASN A 19 2.13 15.79 -0.29
N SER A 20 1.20 14.89 -0.61
CA SER A 20 1.09 13.59 0.05
C SER A 20 2.35 12.75 -0.15
N ALA A 21 2.88 12.66 -1.37
CA ALA A 21 4.12 11.93 -1.64
C ALA A 21 5.31 12.49 -0.84
N ILE A 22 5.45 13.82 -0.78
CA ILE A 22 6.51 14.49 0.01
C ILE A 22 6.34 14.22 1.50
N ASN A 23 5.11 14.32 2.02
CA ASN A 23 4.83 14.03 3.42
C ASN A 23 5.11 12.55 3.75
N ASN A 24 4.62 11.63 2.92
CA ASN A 24 4.77 10.20 3.13
C ASN A 24 6.24 9.79 3.10
N ALA A 25 7.08 10.41 2.26
CA ALA A 25 8.54 10.21 2.30
C ALA A 25 9.16 10.63 3.64
N LYS A 26 8.69 11.73 4.24
CA LYS A 26 9.15 12.14 5.58
C LYS A 26 8.70 11.16 6.67
N GLN A 27 7.45 10.67 6.60
CA GLN A 27 6.95 9.69 7.59
C GLN A 27 7.61 8.32 7.42
N PHE A 28 7.91 7.90 6.18
CA PHE A 28 8.67 6.68 5.88
C PHE A 28 10.02 6.66 6.62
N ILE A 29 10.78 7.75 6.56
CA ILE A 29 12.06 7.86 7.29
C ILE A 29 11.84 7.74 8.81
N LYS A 30 10.74 8.26 9.35
CA LYS A 30 10.42 8.11 10.79
C LYS A 30 10.06 6.68 11.15
N ILE A 31 9.24 6.02 10.34
CA ILE A 31 8.92 4.59 10.50
C ILE A 31 10.19 3.75 10.52
N GLN A 32 11.13 4.01 9.60
CA GLN A 32 12.41 3.29 9.61
C GLN A 32 13.20 3.49 10.91
N LYS A 33 13.15 4.68 11.53
CA LYS A 33 13.82 4.92 12.81
C LYS A 33 13.12 4.20 13.98
N GLU A 34 11.80 4.09 13.95
CA GLU A 34 11.00 3.50 15.02
C GLU A 34 10.96 1.97 14.95
N PHE A 35 10.82 1.41 13.76
CA PHE A 35 10.63 -0.02 13.50
C PHE A 35 11.86 -0.69 12.86
N GLY A 36 12.98 0.02 12.74
CA GLY A 36 14.20 -0.45 12.10
C GLY A 36 14.16 -0.39 10.56
N SER A 37 13.06 -0.82 9.94
CA SER A 37 12.84 -0.64 8.50
C SER A 37 11.35 -0.52 8.16
N PHE A 38 11.05 0.04 6.99
CA PHE A 38 9.67 0.10 6.50
C PHE A 38 9.16 -1.28 6.05
N ASP A 39 10.06 -2.15 5.59
CA ASP A 39 9.74 -3.53 5.21
C ASP A 39 9.29 -4.33 6.43
N GLU A 40 10.07 -4.30 7.51
CA GLU A 40 9.74 -4.95 8.78
C GLU A 40 8.39 -4.48 9.33
N TYR A 41 8.18 -3.15 9.34
CA TYR A 41 6.92 -2.54 9.72
C TYR A 41 5.74 -3.05 8.87
N LEU A 42 5.87 -3.02 7.54
CA LEU A 42 4.78 -3.35 6.64
C LEU A 42 4.45 -4.85 6.68
N TRP A 43 5.46 -5.72 6.65
CA TRP A 43 5.28 -7.18 6.67
C TRP A 43 4.82 -7.72 8.02
N GLY A 44 5.02 -6.97 9.11
CA GLY A 44 4.45 -7.29 10.43
C GLY A 44 2.92 -7.44 10.42
N PHE A 45 2.22 -6.72 9.53
CA PHE A 45 0.75 -6.82 9.40
C PHE A 45 0.27 -8.18 8.85
N VAL A 46 1.17 -8.96 8.25
CA VAL A 46 0.90 -10.31 7.73
C VAL A 46 1.80 -11.36 8.37
N ASN A 47 2.34 -11.09 9.57
CA ASN A 47 3.26 -11.98 10.28
C ASN A 47 4.43 -12.45 9.40
N HIS A 48 4.94 -11.57 8.54
CA HIS A 48 6.05 -11.81 7.62
C HIS A 48 5.84 -12.99 6.67
N LYS A 49 4.58 -13.35 6.37
CA LYS A 49 4.24 -14.42 5.44
C LYS A 49 3.15 -13.97 4.48
N PRO A 50 3.31 -14.16 3.16
CA PRO A 50 2.25 -13.88 2.21
C PRO A 50 0.97 -14.65 2.54
N ILE A 51 -0.17 -13.96 2.45
CA ILE A 51 -1.49 -14.59 2.56
C ILE A 51 -1.92 -15.02 1.15
N LYS A 52 -1.95 -16.33 0.91
CA LYS A 52 -2.39 -16.89 -0.37
C LYS A 52 -3.90 -17.13 -0.36
N ASN A 53 -4.64 -16.28 -1.05
CA ASN A 53 -6.08 -16.42 -1.21
C ASN A 53 -6.42 -17.41 -2.34
N LYS A 54 -7.68 -17.83 -2.44
CA LYS A 54 -8.13 -18.84 -3.43
C LYS A 54 -9.34 -18.35 -4.23
N PHE A 55 -9.28 -17.12 -4.72
CA PHE A 55 -10.35 -16.54 -5.52
C PHE A 55 -10.48 -17.26 -6.86
N LYS A 56 -11.70 -17.55 -7.29
CA LYS A 56 -11.93 -18.23 -8.58
C LYS A 56 -11.98 -17.26 -9.74
N LYS A 57 -12.53 -16.06 -9.51
CA LYS A 57 -12.69 -15.00 -10.51
C LYS A 57 -12.42 -13.63 -9.89
N HIS A 58 -12.10 -12.65 -10.73
CA HIS A 58 -11.79 -11.29 -10.29
C HIS A 58 -12.92 -10.65 -9.45
N SER A 59 -14.18 -10.98 -9.74
CA SER A 59 -15.33 -10.43 -8.98
C SER A 59 -15.43 -10.97 -7.55
N ASP A 60 -14.68 -12.02 -7.20
CA ASP A 60 -14.65 -12.56 -5.84
C ASP A 60 -13.71 -11.76 -4.92
N LEU A 61 -12.81 -10.93 -5.49
CA LEU A 61 -11.88 -10.13 -4.71
C LEU A 61 -12.65 -9.03 -3.98
N PRO A 62 -12.42 -8.88 -2.66
CA PRO A 62 -13.02 -7.77 -1.93
C PRO A 62 -12.34 -6.46 -2.33
N PRO A 63 -13.00 -5.29 -2.15
CA PRO A 63 -12.36 -4.00 -2.40
C PRO A 63 -11.28 -3.65 -1.36
N TYR A 64 -11.36 -4.24 -0.16
CA TYR A 64 -10.39 -4.10 0.94
C TYR A 64 -10.59 -5.24 1.94
N THR A 65 -9.65 -5.41 2.87
CA THR A 65 -9.71 -6.41 3.95
C THR A 65 -9.61 -5.77 5.32
N ILE A 66 -9.88 -6.54 6.38
CA ILE A 66 -9.67 -6.11 7.77
C ILE A 66 -8.19 -5.73 8.00
N ILE A 67 -7.25 -6.44 7.36
CA ILE A 67 -5.82 -6.15 7.51
C ILE A 67 -5.47 -4.82 6.82
N SER A 68 -5.97 -4.59 5.60
CA SER A 68 -5.72 -3.32 4.90
C SER A 68 -6.39 -2.12 5.58
N GLU A 69 -7.51 -2.34 6.27
CA GLU A 69 -8.13 -1.32 7.13
C GLU A 69 -7.25 -0.99 8.34
N LYS A 70 -6.71 -2.00 9.04
CA LYS A 70 -5.75 -1.79 10.13
C LYS A 70 -4.50 -1.06 9.66
N LEU A 71 -3.91 -1.48 8.54
CA LEU A 71 -2.77 -0.81 7.93
C LEU A 71 -3.10 0.65 7.57
N SER A 72 -4.28 0.90 6.98
CA SER A 72 -4.73 2.26 6.67
C SER A 72 -4.83 3.13 7.92
N GLN A 73 -5.44 2.62 8.99
CA GLN A 73 -5.58 3.35 10.25
C GLN A 73 -4.22 3.64 10.88
N ASP A 74 -3.31 2.67 10.85
CA ASP A 74 -1.99 2.80 11.45
C ASP A 74 -1.09 3.79 10.69
N LEU A 75 -1.02 3.69 9.36
CA LEU A 75 -0.33 4.67 8.52
C LEU A 75 -0.88 6.08 8.74
N LYS A 76 -2.20 6.25 8.88
CA LYS A 76 -2.80 7.55 9.21
C LYS A 76 -2.34 8.06 10.59
N LYS A 77 -2.23 7.20 11.60
CA LYS A 77 -1.69 7.57 12.93
C LYS A 77 -0.23 8.04 12.83
N HIS A 78 0.57 7.41 11.97
CA HIS A 78 1.94 7.85 11.66
C HIS A 78 2.00 9.05 10.68
N GLY A 79 0.85 9.67 10.39
CA GLY A 79 0.76 10.91 9.62
C GLY A 79 0.87 10.74 8.12
N PHE A 80 0.76 9.52 7.59
CA PHE A 80 0.64 9.30 6.14
C PHE A 80 -0.71 9.82 5.62
N THR A 81 -0.72 10.23 4.36
CA THR A 81 -1.91 10.74 3.66
C THR A 81 -2.12 9.96 2.37
N PHE A 82 -3.35 9.96 1.82
CA PHE A 82 -3.73 9.14 0.65
C PHE A 82 -3.52 7.63 0.85
N VAL A 83 -3.72 7.15 2.07
CA VAL A 83 -3.55 5.74 2.47
C VAL A 83 -4.88 5.15 2.96
N GLY A 84 -5.92 5.23 2.13
CA GLY A 84 -7.23 4.61 2.45
C GLY A 84 -7.17 3.08 2.43
N PRO A 85 -8.16 2.36 3.01
CA PRO A 85 -8.15 0.90 3.07
C PRO A 85 -8.01 0.21 1.71
N ILE A 86 -8.70 0.72 0.68
CA ILE A 86 -8.61 0.21 -0.70
C ILE A 86 -7.19 0.42 -1.27
N ILE A 87 -6.57 1.59 -1.02
CA ILE A 87 -5.20 1.88 -1.46
C ILE A 87 -4.20 0.96 -0.75
N CYS A 88 -4.40 0.73 0.55
CA CYS A 88 -3.55 -0.16 1.32
C CYS A 88 -3.70 -1.61 0.85
N TYR A 89 -4.91 -2.05 0.49
CA TYR A 89 -5.12 -3.39 -0.04
C TYR A 89 -4.44 -3.56 -1.41
N ALA A 90 -4.58 -2.56 -2.29
CA ALA A 90 -3.87 -2.54 -3.56
C ALA A 90 -2.34 -2.57 -3.39
N LEU A 91 -1.80 -1.87 -2.38
CA LEU A 91 -0.38 -1.97 -2.02
C LEU A 91 -0.02 -3.39 -1.58
N MET A 92 -0.79 -3.98 -0.67
CA MET A 92 -0.56 -5.34 -0.17
C MET A 92 -0.52 -6.38 -1.30
N GLN A 93 -1.43 -6.25 -2.27
CA GLN A 93 -1.45 -7.07 -3.48
C GLN A 93 -0.19 -6.86 -4.33
N ALA A 94 0.15 -5.60 -4.61
CA ALA A 94 1.25 -5.24 -5.49
C ALA A 94 2.63 -5.66 -4.96
N VAL A 95 2.83 -5.63 -3.63
CA VAL A 95 4.10 -5.99 -2.99
C VAL A 95 4.15 -7.44 -2.50
N GLY A 96 3.09 -8.22 -2.72
CA GLY A 96 3.05 -9.65 -2.42
C GLY A 96 2.78 -10.01 -0.95
N MET A 97 2.29 -9.07 -0.14
CA MET A 97 1.77 -9.39 1.20
C MET A 97 0.53 -10.28 1.12
N VAL A 98 -0.26 -10.13 0.05
CA VAL A 98 -1.33 -11.03 -0.32
C VAL A 98 -1.10 -11.50 -1.75
N ASP A 99 -1.33 -12.79 -2.00
CA ASP A 99 -1.38 -13.37 -3.34
C ASP A 99 -2.85 -13.58 -3.71
N ASP A 100 -3.35 -12.63 -4.51
CA ASP A 100 -4.73 -12.58 -4.99
C ASP A 100 -4.87 -12.99 -6.45
N HIS A 101 -3.83 -13.62 -7.03
CA HIS A 101 -4.00 -14.26 -8.32
C HIS A 101 -5.18 -15.24 -8.27
N THR A 102 -6.05 -15.19 -9.27
CA THR A 102 -7.18 -16.11 -9.37
C THR A 102 -6.68 -17.53 -9.65
N SER A 103 -7.46 -18.55 -9.27
CA SER A 103 -7.03 -19.94 -9.37
C SER A 103 -6.73 -20.43 -10.80
N ASP A 104 -7.23 -19.72 -11.81
CA ASP A 104 -6.97 -19.95 -13.23
C ASP A 104 -5.76 -19.16 -13.78
N CYS A 105 -5.17 -18.26 -12.98
CA CYS A 105 -4.01 -17.49 -13.37
C CYS A 105 -2.75 -18.37 -13.38
N PHE A 106 -1.94 -18.29 -14.43
CA PHE A 106 -0.67 -19.04 -14.57
C PHE A 106 0.40 -18.70 -13.50
N LYS A 107 0.18 -17.64 -12.70
CA LYS A 107 1.03 -17.24 -11.57
C LYS A 107 0.56 -17.83 -10.25
N TYR A 108 -0.68 -18.32 -10.15
CA TYR A 108 -1.27 -18.81 -8.91
C TYR A 108 -0.54 -20.02 -8.31
N SER A 109 0.04 -20.90 -9.13
CA SER A 109 0.74 -22.09 -8.65
C SER A 109 2.21 -21.85 -8.29
N LYS A 110 2.73 -20.65 -8.53
CA LYS A 110 4.10 -20.26 -8.16
C LYS A 110 4.13 -19.74 -6.72
#